data_AF-A0A920D4X5-F1
#
_entry.id   AF-A0A920D4X5-F1
#
_cell.length_a   1.000
_cell.length_b   1.000
_cell.length_c   1.000
_cell.angle_alpha   90.00
_cell.angle_beta   90.00
_cell.angle_gamma   90.00
#
_symmetry.space_group_name_H-M   'P 1'
#
loop_
_entity.id
_entity.type
_entity.pdbx_description
1 polymer ?
#
loop_
_entity_poly.entity_id
_entity_poly.type
_entity_poly.pdbx_seq_one_letter_code
_entity_poly.pdbx_strand_id
1 'polypeptide(L)'
;MPQINHIHYATDKGEVYCCLRNRVVRLDEDHRSRFCSSCKMYNGDAGGRGVECLWDDLRDVSDPHLVTDPHKEWAANQKRKDSSYPDTRMSSLAIT
;
A
#
# COMPACT_ATOMS: atom_id res chain seq x y z
N MET A 1 9.41 12.39 -1.78
CA MET A 1 9.51 11.05 -2.40
C MET A 1 8.31 10.93 -3.34
N PRO A 2 8.35 10.14 -4.42
CA PRO A 2 7.17 10.00 -5.28
C PRO A 2 6.08 9.27 -4.50
N GLN A 3 4.84 9.76 -4.59
CA GLN A 3 3.69 9.03 -4.08
C GLN A 3 3.37 7.88 -5.04
N ILE A 4 3.09 6.69 -4.52
CA ILE A 4 2.79 5.50 -5.33
C ILE A 4 1.27 5.29 -5.33
N ASN A 5 0.69 4.99 -6.50
CA ASN A 5 -0.74 4.64 -6.57
C ASN A 5 -0.94 3.15 -6.25
N HIS A 6 -1.58 2.85 -5.13
CA HIS A 6 -1.94 1.50 -4.71
C HIS A 6 -3.37 1.19 -5.15
N ILE A 7 -3.52 0.17 -6.00
CA ILE A 7 -4.83 -0.33 -6.44
C ILE A 7 -5.17 -1.56 -5.60
N HIS A 8 -6.06 -1.37 -4.63
CA HIS A 8 -6.55 -2.44 -3.75
C HIS A 8 -7.82 -3.06 -4.30
N TYR A 9 -7.70 -4.25 -4.88
CA TYR A 9 -8.85 -5.06 -5.23
C TYR A 9 -9.45 -5.71 -4.00
N ALA A 10 -10.78 -5.59 -3.87
CA ALA A 10 -11.50 -6.24 -2.79
C ALA A 10 -11.51 -7.76 -2.99
N THR A 11 -11.38 -8.50 -1.90
CA THR A 11 -11.56 -9.96 -1.90
C THR A 11 -13.02 -10.34 -2.21
N ASP A 12 -13.30 -11.64 -2.34
CA ASP A 12 -14.65 -12.19 -2.42
C ASP A 12 -15.54 -11.80 -1.22
N LYS A 13 -14.94 -11.54 -0.06
CA LYS A 13 -15.61 -11.03 1.15
C LYS A 13 -15.71 -9.51 1.21
N GLY A 14 -15.24 -8.82 0.16
CA GLY A 14 -15.21 -7.37 0.10
C GLY A 14 -14.13 -6.75 0.98
N GLU A 15 -13.02 -7.45 1.25
CA GLU A 15 -11.96 -6.96 2.14
C GLU A 15 -10.83 -6.28 1.38
N VAL A 16 -10.29 -5.20 1.94
CA VAL A 16 -9.10 -4.49 1.43
C VAL A 16 -8.16 -4.12 2.58
N TYR A 17 -6.88 -3.90 2.28
CA TYR A 17 -5.97 -3.29 3.23
C TYR A 17 -6.18 -1.77 3.26
N CYS A 18 -6.42 -1.20 4.45
CA CYS A 18 -6.50 0.23 4.65
C CYS A 18 -5.22 0.73 5.32
N CYS A 19 -4.37 1.46 4.58
CA CYS A 19 -3.12 2.01 5.10
C CYS A 19 -3.36 3.01 6.24
N LEU A 20 -4.32 3.95 6.09
CA LEU A 20 -4.64 4.95 7.11
C LEU A 20 -5.02 4.31 8.46
N ARG A 21 -5.80 3.22 8.42
CA ARG A 21 -6.24 2.50 9.63
C ARG A 21 -5.29 1.39 10.05
N ASN A 22 -4.25 1.15 9.24
CA ASN A 22 -3.29 0.06 9.37
C ASN A 22 -3.90 -1.32 9.69
N ARG A 23 -4.95 -1.71 8.95
CA ARG A 23 -5.59 -3.03 9.10
C ARG A 23 -6.37 -3.42 7.85
N VAL A 24 -6.70 -4.71 7.74
CA VAL A 24 -7.69 -5.19 6.77
C VAL A 24 -9.09 -4.78 7.21
N VAL A 25 -9.90 -4.28 6.28
CA VAL A 25 -11.25 -3.77 6.52
C VAL A 25 -12.21 -4.29 5.47
N ARG A 26 -13.50 -4.37 5.79
CA ARG A 26 -14.55 -4.55 4.79
C ARG A 26 -14.81 -3.23 4.08
N LEU A 27 -14.81 -3.25 2.75
CA LEU A 27 -15.04 -2.10 1.87
C LEU A 27 -16.51 -1.99 1.50
N ASP A 28 -17.36 -1.76 2.50
CA ASP A 28 -18.78 -1.48 2.32
C ASP A 28 -19.07 0.02 2.29
N GLU A 29 -20.34 0.39 2.09
CA GLU A 29 -20.79 1.78 2.01
C GLU A 29 -20.53 2.57 3.29
N ASP A 30 -20.63 1.94 4.47
CA ASP A 30 -20.27 2.59 5.74
C ASP A 30 -18.77 2.92 5.75
N HIS A 31 -17.92 1.99 5.31
CA HIS A 31 -16.49 2.26 5.25
C HIS A 31 -16.15 3.39 4.27
N ARG A 32 -16.77 3.36 3.09
CA ARG A 32 -16.57 4.36 2.03
C ARG A 32 -17.01 5.75 2.48
N SER A 33 -18.21 5.86 3.03
CA SER A 33 -18.81 7.14 3.43
C SER A 33 -18.13 7.76 4.65
N ARG A 34 -17.60 6.95 5.58
CA ARG A 34 -17.02 7.45 6.83
C ARG A 34 -15.51 7.58 6.81
N PHE A 35 -14.82 6.68 6.11
CA PHE A 35 -13.36 6.65 6.11
C PHE A 35 -12.78 7.08 4.77
N CYS A 36 -13.21 6.50 3.64
CA CYS A 36 -12.63 6.87 2.35
C CYS A 36 -12.91 8.34 1.99
N SER A 37 -14.12 8.83 2.21
CA SER A 37 -14.56 10.21 1.91
C SER A 37 -13.72 11.32 2.54
N SER A 38 -13.08 11.04 3.68
CA SER A 38 -12.25 11.98 4.44
C SER A 38 -10.77 11.59 4.45
N CYS A 39 -10.40 10.49 3.79
CA CYS A 39 -9.03 10.00 3.77
C CYS A 39 -8.20 10.77 2.75
N LYS A 40 -7.14 11.44 3.21
CA LYS A 40 -6.18 12.15 2.35
C LYS A 40 -5.45 11.27 1.32
N MET A 41 -5.45 9.95 1.52
CA MET A 41 -4.82 8.99 0.61
C MET A 41 -5.81 8.49 -0.44
N TYR A 42 -7.12 8.72 -0.29
CA TYR A 42 -8.11 8.21 -1.23
C TYR A 42 -7.96 8.88 -2.60
N ASN A 43 -7.85 8.07 -3.65
CA ASN A 43 -7.61 8.53 -5.02
C ASN A 43 -8.66 8.01 -6.02
N GLY A 44 -9.61 7.17 -5.59
CA GLY A 44 -10.73 6.74 -6.42
C GLY A 44 -11.21 5.33 -6.14
N ASP A 45 -12.15 4.90 -6.98
CA ASP A 45 -12.74 3.57 -6.98
C ASP A 45 -12.16 2.77 -8.14
N ALA A 46 -11.44 1.68 -7.86
CA ALA A 46 -10.72 0.85 -8.83
C ALA A 46 -11.68 0.12 -9.82
N GLY A 47 -12.37 0.87 -10.67
CA GLY A 47 -13.48 0.41 -11.51
C GLY A 47 -14.61 -0.24 -10.71
N GLY A 48 -14.87 0.22 -9.48
CA GLY A 48 -15.88 -0.36 -8.57
C GLY A 48 -15.50 -1.70 -7.91
N ARG A 49 -14.33 -2.26 -8.23
CA ARG A 49 -13.86 -3.55 -7.68
C ARG A 49 -13.00 -3.41 -6.41
N GLY A 50 -12.83 -2.20 -5.92
CA GLY A 50 -11.83 -1.89 -4.90
C GLY A 50 -11.71 -0.39 -4.64
N VAL A 51 -10.53 0.03 -4.18
CA VAL A 51 -10.13 1.44 -4.01
C VAL A 51 -8.73 1.69 -4.56
N GLU A 52 -8.51 2.93 -4.98
CA GLU A 52 -7.19 3.46 -5.29
C GLU A 52 -6.75 4.40 -4.17
N CYS A 53 -5.51 4.24 -3.72
CA CYS A 53 -4.94 5.01 -2.62
C CYS A 53 -3.53 5.49 -2.98
N LEU A 54 -3.25 6.77 -2.77
CA LEU A 54 -1.97 7.41 -3.06
C LEU A 54 -1.25 7.77 -1.75
N TRP A 55 -0.05 7.23 -1.52
CA TRP A 55 0.77 7.59 -0.35
C TRP A 55 2.28 7.49 -0.60
N ASP A 56 3.06 8.08 0.30
CA ASP A 56 4.53 7.99 0.33
C ASP A 56 4.95 6.59 0.81
N ASP A 57 5.01 5.62 -0.10
CA ASP A 57 5.45 4.27 0.24
C ASP A 57 6.97 4.17 0.21
N LEU A 58 7.57 3.83 1.34
CA LEU A 58 9.03 3.68 1.45
C LEU A 58 9.51 2.31 0.94
N ARG A 59 8.59 1.36 0.70
CA ARG A 59 8.91 0.04 0.16
C ARG A 59 9.29 0.17 -1.32
N ASP A 60 10.04 -0.83 -1.79
CA ASP A 60 10.35 -0.94 -3.22
C ASP A 60 9.22 -1.75 -3.87
N VAL A 61 8.23 -1.04 -4.40
CA VAL A 61 7.03 -1.59 -5.05
C VAL A 61 6.81 -0.89 -6.39
N SER A 62 6.03 -1.51 -7.28
CA SER A 62 5.71 -0.92 -8.58
C SER A 62 4.80 0.30 -8.44
N ASP A 63 4.75 1.13 -9.48
CA ASP A 63 3.78 2.21 -9.61
C ASP A 63 3.02 2.07 -10.95
N PRO A 64 1.73 1.68 -10.95
CA PRO A 64 0.90 1.41 -9.77
C PRO A 64 1.28 0.10 -9.04
N HIS A 65 1.04 0.04 -7.73
CA HIS A 65 1.17 -1.18 -6.93
C HIS A 65 -0.17 -1.90 -6.84
N LEU A 66 -0.23 -3.12 -7.38
CA LEU A 66 -1.47 -3.91 -7.40
C LEU A 66 -1.56 -4.80 -6.16
N VAL A 67 -2.66 -4.66 -5.41
CA VAL A 67 -2.92 -5.44 -4.20
C VAL A 67 -4.16 -6.30 -4.40
N THR A 68 -3.97 -7.62 -4.40
CA THR A 68 -5.05 -8.62 -4.48
C THR A 68 -5.22 -9.45 -3.22
N ASP A 69 -4.23 -9.41 -2.30
CA ASP A 69 -4.29 -10.05 -0.99
C ASP A 69 -4.05 -8.98 0.09
N PRO A 70 -5.11 -8.55 0.81
CA PRO A 70 -5.00 -7.47 1.78
C PRO A 70 -4.21 -7.88 3.04
N HIS A 71 -4.18 -9.17 3.40
CA HIS A 71 -3.43 -9.63 4.56
C HIS A 71 -1.93 -9.69 4.27
N LYS A 72 -1.56 -10.17 3.08
CA LYS A 72 -0.17 -10.15 2.61
C LYS A 72 0.35 -8.71 2.50
N GLU A 73 -0.48 -7.81 1.97
CA GLU A 73 -0.12 -6.40 1.86
C GLU A 73 0.03 -5.73 3.23
N TRP A 74 -0.92 -5.95 4.15
CA TRP A 74 -0.81 -5.47 5.53
C TRP A 74 0.50 -5.93 6.17
N ALA A 75 0.81 -7.23 6.08
CA ALA A 75 2.03 -7.81 6.63
C ALA A 75 3.30 -7.23 5.98
N ALA A 76 3.29 -7.03 4.66
CA ALA A 76 4.40 -6.39 3.94
C ALA A 76 4.60 -4.94 4.39
N ASN A 77 3.50 -4.20 4.64
CA ASN A 77 3.54 -2.82 5.08
C ASN A 77 3.90 -2.64 6.57
N GLN A 78 3.99 -3.73 7.35
CA GLN A 78 4.52 -3.67 8.73
C GLN A 78 6.05 -3.75 8.78
N LYS A 79 6.70 -4.17 7.69
CA LYS A 79 8.15 -4.36 7.66
C LYS A 79 8.81 -2.97 7.61
N ARG A 80 9.40 -2.57 8.74
CA ARG A 80 10.22 -1.36 8.78
C ARG A 80 11.40 -1.53 7.80
N LYS A 81 11.49 -0.67 6.79
CA LYS A 81 12.81 -0.29 6.27
C LYS A 81 13.38 0.64 7.33
N ASP A 82 14.25 0.11 8.18
CA ASP A 82 15.02 0.94 9.09
C ASP A 82 15.92 1.83 8.22
N SER A 83 15.56 3.11 8.07
CA SER A 83 16.31 4.08 7.27
C SER A 83 17.68 4.41 7.89
N SER A 84 18.03 3.79 9.02
CA SER A 84 19.29 4.02 9.73
C SER A 84 20.46 3.14 9.27
N TYR A 85 20.23 2.14 8.41
CA TYR A 85 21.31 1.29 7.89
C TYR A 85 21.50 1.46 6.38
N PRO A 86 22.57 2.13 5.91
CA PRO A 86 22.92 2.05 4.49
C PRO A 86 23.24 0.59 4.14
N ASP A 87 22.63 0.12 3.06
CA ASP A 87 22.86 -1.22 2.52
C ASP A 87 24.30 -1.33 2.02
N THR A 88 25.20 -1.87 2.85
CA THR A 88 26.62 -2.09 2.53
C THR A 88 26.80 -3.31 1.60
N ARG A 89 26.09 -3.34 0.46
CA ARG A 89 26.27 -4.37 -0.59
C ARG A 89 26.59 -3.82 -1.97
N MET A 90 27.35 -2.73 -2.05
CA MET A 90 28.17 -2.45 -3.23
C MET A 90 29.55 -1.93 -2.82
N SER A 91 30.51 -2.85 -2.64
CA SER A 91 31.93 -2.61 -2.93
C SER A 91 32.69 -3.92 -2.83
N SER A 92 32.70 -4.68 -3.91
CA SER A 92 33.74 -5.67 -4.17
C SER A 92 33.83 -5.82 -5.68
N LEU A 93 34.65 -4.98 -6.30
CA LEU A 93 35.47 -5.27 -7.48
C LEU A 93 36.18 -3.98 -7.93
N ALA A 94 37.30 -3.69 -7.28
CA ALA A 94 38.41 -2.95 -7.87
C ALA A 94 39.68 -3.29 -7.08
N ILE A 95 40.28 -4.43 -7.39
CA ILE A 95 41.72 -4.64 -7.17
C ILE A 95 42.26 -4.92 -8.56
N THR A 96 42.96 -3.93 -9.12
CA THR A 96 43.92 -4.12 -10.21
C THR A 96 45.29 -3.85 -9.61
#